data_AF-A0AB37IL72-F1
#
_entry.id   AF-A0AB37IL72-F1
#
_cell.length_a   1.000
_cell.length_b   1.000
_cell.length_c   1.000
_cell.angle_alpha   90.00
_cell.angle_beta   90.00
_cell.angle_gamma   90.00
#
_symmetry.space_group_name_H-M   'P 1'
#
loop_
_entity.id
_entity.type
_entity.pdbx_description
1 polymer ?
#
loop_
_entity_poly.entity_id
_entity_poly.type
_entity_poly.pdbx_seq_one_letter_code
_entity_poly.pdbx_strand_id
1 'polypeptide(L)'
;MNEAIKNYSKDYFIEEMKNEVTGFVNDELITLLPTIFQRIGSNRFTLNDLYRHYKQQGGQNQDEDEIKHLLILLYEAGYVGQLIPTQVKNGGQRKSVIFKYRNPSSQVDLMQTFIVHQGIQAGLGVRIH
;
A
#
# COMPACT_ATOMS: atom_id res chain seq x y z
N MET A 1 22.02 3.78 -17.67
CA MET A 1 21.45 4.57 -16.56
C MET A 1 21.56 3.71 -15.30
N ASN A 2 22.46 4.09 -14.38
CA ASN A 2 23.04 3.25 -13.32
C ASN A 2 22.01 2.56 -12.42
N GLU A 3 22.15 1.25 -12.23
CA GLU A 3 21.38 0.48 -11.24
C GLU A 3 21.51 1.05 -9.82
N ALA A 4 22.67 1.62 -9.50
CA ALA A 4 22.90 2.34 -8.23
C ALA A 4 21.94 3.53 -8.03
N ILE A 5 21.67 4.33 -9.08
CA ILE A 5 20.73 5.46 -9.00
C ILE A 5 19.31 4.92 -8.82
N LYS A 6 18.95 3.85 -9.53
CA LYS A 6 17.62 3.23 -9.40
C LYS A 6 17.40 2.66 -8.00
N ASN A 7 18.39 2.01 -7.41
CA ASN A 7 18.30 1.46 -6.05
C ASN A 7 18.24 2.58 -5.01
N TYR A 8 19.08 3.61 -5.15
CA TYR A 8 19.05 4.78 -4.28
C TYR A 8 17.68 5.49 -4.28
N SER A 9 17.10 5.72 -5.46
CA SER A 9 15.76 6.34 -5.57
C SER A 9 14.65 5.47 -4.97
N LYS A 10 14.83 4.15 -4.93
CA LYS A 10 13.85 3.22 -4.35
C LYS A 10 13.93 3.17 -2.83
N ASP A 11 15.15 3.06 -2.29
CA ASP A 11 15.38 3.05 -0.85
C ASP A 11 14.91 4.39 -0.26
N TYR A 12 15.21 5.50 -0.94
CA TYR A 12 14.68 6.81 -0.60
C TYR A 12 13.14 6.84 -0.57
N PHE A 13 12.47 6.23 -1.55
CA PHE A 13 11.01 6.22 -1.63
C PHE A 13 10.34 5.39 -0.52
N ILE A 14 10.97 4.30 -0.07
CA ILE A 14 10.48 3.51 1.07
C ILE A 14 10.69 4.26 2.38
N GLU A 15 11.83 4.92 2.55
CA GLU A 15 12.09 5.74 3.75
C GLU A 15 11.18 6.98 3.80
N GLU A 16 10.90 7.62 2.67
CA GLU A 16 9.90 8.71 2.60
C GLU A 16 8.51 8.22 3.05
N MET A 17 8.07 7.06 2.55
CA MET A 17 6.81 6.43 2.98
C MET A 17 6.76 6.23 4.49
N LYS A 18 7.84 5.71 5.10
CA LYS A 18 7.91 5.51 6.55
C LYS A 18 7.83 6.85 7.27
N ASN A 19 8.60 7.84 6.84
CA ASN A 19 8.65 9.17 7.45
C ASN A 19 7.28 9.88 7.42
N GLU A 20 6.52 9.74 6.33
CA GLU A 20 5.21 10.40 6.21
C GLU A 20 4.14 9.79 7.13
N VAL A 21 4.26 8.52 7.50
CA VAL A 21 3.32 7.87 8.44
C VAL A 21 3.81 7.94 9.90
N THR A 22 5.08 8.28 10.12
CA THR A 22 5.65 8.49 11.46
C THR A 22 4.90 9.55 12.24
N GLY A 23 4.63 9.28 13.52
CA GLY A 23 3.89 10.17 14.41
C GLY A 23 2.37 10.06 14.29
N PHE A 24 1.85 9.28 13.35
CA PHE A 24 0.43 8.97 13.22
C PHE A 24 0.07 7.53 13.60
N VAL A 25 1.03 6.61 13.47
CA VAL A 25 0.89 5.19 13.83
C VAL A 25 2.15 4.70 14.56
N ASN A 26 2.02 3.59 15.28
CA ASN A 26 3.08 2.95 16.05
C ASN A 26 4.27 2.58 15.18
N ASP A 27 5.47 2.93 15.64
CA ASP A 27 6.74 2.67 14.96
C ASP A 27 6.94 1.18 14.65
N GLU A 28 6.45 0.27 15.49
CA GLU A 28 6.51 -1.17 15.21
C GLU A 28 5.76 -1.51 13.91
N LEU A 29 4.56 -0.96 13.70
CA LEU A 29 3.79 -1.17 12.49
C LEU A 29 4.49 -0.57 11.26
N ILE A 30 5.12 0.61 11.40
CA ILE A 30 5.89 1.28 10.33
C ILE A 30 7.09 0.44 9.92
N THR A 31 7.83 -0.09 10.88
CA THR A 31 9.03 -0.91 10.62
C THR A 31 8.69 -2.24 9.95
N LEU A 32 7.48 -2.77 10.18
CA LEU A 32 6.99 -4.01 9.56
C LEU A 32 6.46 -3.82 8.13
N LEU A 33 6.12 -2.60 7.71
CA LEU A 33 5.52 -2.34 6.39
C LEU A 33 6.30 -2.91 5.20
N PRO A 34 7.62 -2.72 5.07
CA PRO A 34 8.41 -3.33 3.98
C PRO A 34 8.24 -4.84 3.92
N THR A 35 8.32 -5.50 5.09
CA THR A 35 8.17 -6.96 5.22
C THR A 35 6.76 -7.42 4.88
N ILE A 36 5.73 -6.69 5.31
CA ILE A 36 4.33 -6.98 4.99
C ILE A 36 4.10 -6.90 3.49
N PHE A 37 4.55 -5.83 2.83
CA PHE A 37 4.39 -5.67 1.38
C PHE A 37 5.20 -6.70 0.57
N GLN A 38 6.39 -7.08 1.03
CA GLN A 38 7.13 -8.20 0.42
C GLN A 38 6.36 -9.52 0.54
N ARG A 39 5.80 -9.82 1.72
CA ARG A 39 5.07 -11.07 1.98
C ARG A 39 3.73 -11.17 1.27
N ILE A 40 3.06 -10.05 1.03
CA ILE A 40 1.87 -10.03 0.16
C ILE A 40 2.23 -10.62 -1.21
N GLY A 41 3.47 -10.44 -1.68
CA GLY A 41 4.02 -11.12 -2.86
C GLY A 41 3.33 -10.76 -4.19
N SER A 42 2.34 -9.88 -4.12
CA SER A 42 1.46 -9.45 -5.18
C SER A 42 1.33 -7.93 -5.09
N ASN A 43 1.00 -7.28 -6.20
CA ASN A 43 0.73 -5.85 -6.15
C ASN A 43 -0.58 -5.52 -5.45
N ARG A 44 -1.48 -6.49 -5.27
CA ARG A 44 -2.84 -6.32 -4.75
C ARG A 44 -3.01 -6.94 -3.37
N PHE A 45 -3.81 -6.29 -2.53
CA PHE A 45 -4.15 -6.78 -1.20
C PHE A 45 -5.46 -6.15 -0.71
N THR A 46 -6.07 -6.76 0.30
CA THR A 46 -7.22 -6.23 1.05
C THR A 46 -6.77 -5.81 2.45
N LEU A 47 -7.60 -5.05 3.16
CA LEU A 47 -7.34 -4.75 4.57
C LEU A 47 -7.13 -6.03 5.41
N ASN A 48 -7.89 -7.09 5.12
CA ASN A 48 -7.74 -8.40 5.77
C ASN A 48 -6.37 -9.06 5.49
N ASP A 49 -5.81 -8.87 4.29
CA ASP A 49 -4.46 -9.35 4.00
C ASP A 49 -3.43 -8.60 4.85
N LEU A 50 -3.59 -7.28 5.01
CA LEU A 50 -2.71 -6.46 5.85
C LEU A 50 -2.75 -6.92 7.31
N TYR A 51 -3.96 -7.13 7.86
CA TYR A 51 -4.14 -7.70 9.19
C TYR A 51 -3.47 -9.06 9.36
N ARG A 52 -3.72 -9.97 8.42
CA ARG A 52 -3.16 -11.33 8.47
C ARG A 52 -1.63 -11.28 8.49
N HIS A 53 -1.02 -10.48 7.63
CA HIS A 53 0.43 -10.38 7.57
C HIS A 53 1.02 -9.67 8.78
N TYR A 54 0.34 -8.65 9.33
CA TYR A 54 0.74 -8.01 10.57
C TYR A 54 0.73 -8.98 11.76
N LYS A 55 -0.38 -9.72 11.96
CA LYS A 55 -0.48 -10.74 13.03
C LYS A 55 0.58 -11.84 12.89
N GLN A 56 0.91 -12.24 11.66
CA GLN A 56 2.00 -13.19 11.40
C GLN A 56 3.39 -12.68 11.80
N GLN A 57 3.58 -11.37 12.00
CA GLN A 57 4.83 -10.78 12.48
C GLN A 57 4.83 -10.53 14.00
N GLY A 58 3.80 -10.97 14.73
CA GLY A 58 3.70 -10.82 16.19
C GLY A 58 2.79 -9.67 16.66
N GLY A 59 2.14 -8.97 15.73
CA GLY A 59 1.19 -7.90 16.04
C GLY A 59 -0.04 -8.36 16.83
N GLN A 60 -0.62 -7.45 17.62
CA GLN A 60 -1.74 -7.75 18.52
C GLN A 60 -3.10 -7.43 17.88
N ASN A 61 -4.19 -7.93 18.47
CA ASN A 61 -5.55 -7.68 17.96
C ASN A 61 -6.04 -6.25 18.23
N GLN A 62 -5.49 -5.57 19.24
CA GLN A 62 -5.86 -4.21 19.61
C GLN A 62 -5.42 -3.15 18.57
N ASP A 63 -4.60 -3.55 17.61
CA ASP A 63 -4.01 -2.66 16.60
C ASP A 63 -4.93 -2.51 15.37
N GLU A 64 -6.18 -2.98 15.44
CA GLU A 64 -7.07 -3.03 14.29
C GLU A 64 -7.38 -1.64 13.70
N ASP A 65 -7.69 -0.68 14.55
CA ASP A 65 -7.99 0.69 14.11
C ASP A 65 -6.73 1.43 13.64
N GLU A 66 -5.58 1.11 14.21
CA GLU A 66 -4.29 1.67 13.80
C GLU A 66 -3.89 1.21 12.39
N ILE A 67 -4.13 -0.06 12.06
CA ILE A 67 -3.92 -0.60 10.72
C ILE A 67 -4.89 0.01 9.69
N LYS A 68 -6.15 0.26 10.08
CA LYS A 68 -7.08 1.02 9.20
C LYS A 68 -6.53 2.41 8.96
N HIS A 69 -6.10 3.09 10.03
CA HIS A 69 -5.55 4.43 9.94
C HIS A 69 -4.31 4.47 9.04
N LEU A 70 -3.40 3.51 9.19
CA LEU A 70 -2.25 3.36 8.33
C LEU A 70 -2.64 3.20 6.86
N LEU A 71 -3.61 2.33 6.55
CA LEU A 71 -4.05 2.13 5.18
C LEU A 71 -4.65 3.40 4.56
N ILE A 72 -5.36 4.19 5.37
CA ILE A 72 -5.87 5.52 4.98
C ILE A 72 -4.71 6.46 4.67
N LEU A 73 -3.72 6.58 5.56
CA LEU A 73 -2.55 7.45 5.36
C LEU A 73 -1.78 7.07 4.10
N LEU A 74 -1.52 5.79 3.89
CA LEU A 74 -0.84 5.28 2.70
C LEU A 74 -1.61 5.59 1.41
N TYR A 75 -2.95 5.57 1.47
CA TYR A 75 -3.79 5.94 0.32
C TYR A 75 -3.73 7.44 0.05
N GLU A 76 -3.90 8.25 1.09
CA GLU A 76 -3.88 9.72 1.01
C GLU A 76 -2.53 10.24 0.50
N ALA A 77 -1.42 9.64 0.96
CA ALA A 77 -0.07 9.93 0.47
C ALA A 77 0.25 9.32 -0.91
N GLY A 78 -0.60 8.43 -1.43
CA GLY A 78 -0.46 7.85 -2.77
C GLY A 78 0.51 6.67 -2.88
N TYR A 79 0.96 6.10 -1.76
CA TYR A 79 1.74 4.86 -1.73
C TYR A 79 0.91 3.62 -2.06
N VAL A 80 -0.41 3.69 -1.86
CA VAL A 80 -1.35 2.68 -2.31
C VAL A 80 -2.49 3.33 -3.11
N GLY A 81 -2.98 2.61 -4.10
CA GLY A 81 -4.21 2.94 -4.82
C GLY A 81 -5.31 1.95 -4.46
N GLN A 82 -6.54 2.26 -4.85
CA GLN A 82 -7.68 1.36 -4.70
C GLN A 82 -8.24 0.97 -6.06
N LEU A 83 -8.69 -0.28 -6.19
CA LEU A 83 -9.33 -0.82 -7.37
C LEU A 83 -10.84 -0.62 -7.27
N ILE A 84 -11.39 0.28 -8.08
CA ILE A 84 -12.83 0.54 -8.12
C ILE A 84 -13.44 -0.26 -9.28
N PRO A 85 -14.48 -1.07 -9.04
CA PRO A 85 -15.27 -1.66 -10.10
C PRO A 85 -16.02 -0.55 -10.85
N THR A 86 -15.78 -0.49 -12.15
CA THR A 86 -16.41 0.45 -13.08
C THR A 86 -17.23 -0.32 -14.08
N GLN A 87 -18.48 0.10 -14.29
CA GLN A 87 -19.30 -0.47 -15.36
C GLN A 87 -18.78 0.01 -16.71
N VAL A 88 -18.63 -0.92 -17.65
CA VAL A 88 -18.36 -0.58 -19.04
C VAL A 88 -19.67 -0.51 -19.81
N LYS A 89 -19.71 0.33 -20.85
CA LYS A 89 -20.90 0.64 -21.67
C LYS A 89 -21.65 -0.61 -22.20
N ASN A 90 -20.98 -1.75 -22.29
CA ASN A 90 -21.54 -3.01 -22.80
C ASN A 90 -21.95 -4.00 -21.69
N GLY A 91 -22.18 -3.53 -20.46
CA GLY A 91 -22.64 -4.37 -19.34
C GLY A 91 -21.56 -5.22 -18.66
N GLY A 92 -20.30 -5.09 -19.07
CA GLY A 92 -19.18 -5.72 -18.38
C GLY A 92 -18.72 -4.95 -17.13
N GLN A 93 -17.86 -5.57 -16.33
CA GLN A 93 -17.14 -4.88 -15.26
C GLN A 93 -15.66 -4.76 -15.59
N ARG A 94 -15.11 -3.55 -15.45
CA ARG A 94 -13.67 -3.28 -15.48
C ARG A 94 -13.22 -2.77 -14.12
N LYS A 95 -12.02 -3.12 -13.68
CA LYS A 95 -11.43 -2.50 -12.49
C LYS A 95 -10.55 -1.32 -12.92
N SER A 96 -10.79 -0.15 -12.34
CA SER A 96 -9.97 1.04 -12.51
C SER A 96 -9.14 1.26 -11.25
N VAL A 97 -7.84 1.53 -11.41
CA VAL A 97 -6.97 1.89 -10.28
C VAL A 97 -7.07 3.39 -10.06
N ILE A 98 -7.40 3.80 -8.84
CA ILE A 98 -7.39 5.20 -8.42
C ILE A 98 -6.33 5.38 -7.35
N PHE A 99 -5.45 6.37 -7.56
CA PHE A 99 -4.55 6.89 -6.54
C PHE A 99 -4.99 8.30 -6.17
N LYS A 100 -4.79 8.70 -4.91
CA LYS A 100 -5.19 10.04 -4.43
C LYS A 100 -4.62 11.17 -5.29
N TYR A 101 -3.33 11.12 -5.63
CA TYR A 101 -2.69 12.14 -6.46
C TYR A 101 -3.26 12.24 -7.89
N ARG A 102 -3.94 11.20 -8.40
CA ARG A 102 -4.61 11.23 -9.72
C ARG A 102 -6.05 11.69 -9.64
N ASN A 103 -6.68 11.51 -8.49
CA ASN A 103 -8.06 11.92 -8.23
C ASN A 103 -8.18 12.47 -6.79
N PRO A 104 -7.91 13.76 -6.57
CA PRO A 104 -7.88 14.34 -5.23
C PRO A 104 -9.23 14.28 -4.48
N SER A 105 -10.35 14.20 -5.20
CA SER A 105 -11.69 14.06 -4.60
C SER A 105 -12.04 12.63 -4.22
N SER A 106 -11.20 11.64 -4.60
CA SER A 106 -11.42 10.26 -4.22
C SER A 106 -11.28 10.07 -2.70
N GLN A 107 -12.19 9.27 -2.15
CA GLN A 107 -12.16 8.83 -0.76
C GLN A 107 -11.73 7.38 -0.72
N VAL A 108 -11.01 7.01 0.33
CA VAL A 108 -10.62 5.63 0.60
C VAL A 108 -11.85 4.79 0.98
N ASP A 109 -11.97 3.62 0.36
CA ASP A 109 -12.95 2.60 0.74
C ASP A 109 -12.20 1.33 1.19
N LEU A 110 -12.21 1.09 2.50
CA LEU A 110 -11.48 -0.03 3.14
C LEU A 110 -12.02 -1.41 2.75
N MET A 111 -13.19 -1.48 2.10
CA MET A 111 -13.73 -2.72 1.55
C MET A 111 -13.15 -3.08 0.17
N GLN A 112 -12.43 -2.15 -0.47
CA GLN A 112 -11.84 -2.38 -1.79
C GLN A 112 -10.57 -3.21 -1.73
N THR A 113 -10.17 -3.71 -2.90
CA THR A 113 -8.81 -4.20 -3.10
C THR A 113 -7.89 -3.02 -3.34
N PHE A 114 -6.78 -2.97 -2.64
CA PHE A 114 -5.72 -1.98 -2.78
C PHE A 114 -4.62 -2.50 -3.69
N ILE A 115 -3.82 -1.57 -4.22
CA ILE A 115 -2.63 -1.86 -5.00
C ILE A 115 -1.45 -1.04 -4.48
N VAL A 116 -0.30 -1.67 -4.23
CA VAL A 116 0.91 -0.95 -3.82
C VAL A 116 1.49 -0.17 -5.01
N HIS A 117 2.04 1.03 -4.76
CA HIS A 117 2.69 1.82 -5.81
C HIS A 117 3.91 1.08 -6.39
N GLN A 118 4.10 1.20 -7.70
CA GLN A 118 5.19 0.52 -8.42
C GLN A 118 6.59 0.88 -7.89
N GLY A 119 6.76 2.11 -7.35
CA GLY A 119 8.02 2.55 -6.75
C GLY A 119 8.38 1.72 -5.51
N ILE A 120 7.40 1.47 -4.62
CA ILE A 120 7.59 0.63 -3.43
C ILE A 120 7.87 -0.81 -3.85
N GLN A 121 7.09 -1.37 -4.77
CA GLN A 121 7.31 -2.75 -5.25
C GLN A 121 8.70 -2.95 -5.84
N ALA A 122 9.15 -1.99 -6.66
CA ALA A 122 10.47 -2.05 -7.27
C ALA A 122 11.60 -1.91 -6.23
N GLY A 123 11.38 -1.16 -5.14
CA GLY A 123 12.29 -1.07 -3.99
C GLY A 123 12.35 -2.34 -3.14
N LEU A 124 11.21 -3.00 -2.98
CA LEU A 124 11.11 -4.24 -2.21
C LEU A 124 11.52 -5.49 -3.00
N GLY A 125 11.90 -5.36 -4.28
CA GLY A 125 12.27 -6.49 -5.13
C GLY A 125 11.09 -7.42 -5.49
N VAL A 126 9.85 -6.96 -5.32
CA VAL A 126 8.65 -7.75 -5.62
C VAL A 126 8.49 -7.81 -7.14
N ARG A 127 8.69 -9.01 -7.72
CA ARG A 127 8.50 -9.24 -9.16
C ARG A 127 7.02 -9.39 -9.47
N ILE A 128 6.45 -8.44 -10.20
CA ILE A 128 5.11 -8.56 -10.78
C ILE A 128 5.25 -9.45 -12.03
N HIS A 129 4.56 -10.58 -12.07
CA HIS A 129 4.43 -11.42 -13.26
C HIS A 129 3.09 -11.15 -13.95
#